data_AF-A0A965NS48-F1
#
_entry.id   AF-A0A965NS48-F1
#
_cell.length_a   1.000
_cell.length_b   1.000
_cell.length_c   1.000
_cell.angle_alpha   90.00
_cell.angle_beta   90.00
_cell.angle_gamma   90.00
#
_symmetry.space_group_name_H-M   'P 1'
#
loop_
_entity.id
_entity.type
_entity.pdbx_description
1 polymer ?
#
loop_
_entity_poly.entity_id
_entity_poly.type
_entity_poly.pdbx_seq_one_letter_code
_entity_poly.pdbx_strand_id
1 'polypeptide(L)'
;MTEAARLAPSAELTNATELETSIQNAKRALLNLSKTDGHWCFELEADCTIPAEYILMRHYRAEPVDAELERKIAVYLRRTQGAHGGWPLYQDGDFNISASVKAYFALKMIGDDINAPHMARARAAILAHGGAATSNVFTRALLALYGEIPWRGVPVMPVEIMLLPKWFPFHLDKVS
;
A
#
# COMPACT_ATOMS: atom_id res chain seq x y z
N MET A 1 -9.20 -2.83 22.98
CA MET A 1 -9.52 -1.58 23.70
C MET A 1 -8.31 -0.70 23.61
N THR A 2 -8.23 0.10 22.56
CA THR A 2 -7.10 1.00 22.32
C THR A 2 -7.47 2.34 22.94
N GLU A 3 -6.71 2.73 23.95
CA GLU A 3 -6.83 3.99 24.65
C GLU A 3 -6.56 5.10 23.65
N ALA A 4 -7.63 5.69 23.10
CA ALA A 4 -7.55 6.94 22.37
C ALA A 4 -6.83 7.92 23.30
N ALA A 5 -5.70 8.45 22.84
CA ALA A 5 -4.92 9.45 23.57
C ALA A 5 -5.83 10.63 23.92
N ARG A 6 -6.43 10.59 25.11
CA ARG A 6 -7.13 11.74 25.69
C ARG A 6 -6.03 12.74 25.97
N LEU A 7 -5.99 13.80 25.17
CA LEU A 7 -5.25 15.01 25.52
C LEU A 7 -5.66 15.39 26.95
N ALA A 8 -4.70 15.38 27.86
CA ALA A 8 -4.95 15.73 29.25
C ALA A 8 -5.53 17.16 29.30
N PRO A 9 -6.59 17.41 30.09
CA PRO A 9 -7.14 18.75 30.21
C PRO A 9 -6.27 19.55 31.18
N SER A 10 -5.19 20.14 30.68
CA SER A 10 -4.52 21.26 31.34
C SER A 10 -3.60 21.99 30.37
N ALA A 11 -4.12 23.04 29.74
CA ALA A 11 -3.28 24.16 29.35
C ALA A 11 -4.01 25.42 29.84
N GLU A 12 -3.33 26.18 30.69
CA GLU A 12 -3.68 27.57 30.98
C GLU A 12 -4.04 28.30 29.70
N LEU A 13 -4.97 29.26 29.80
CA LEU A 13 -5.38 30.15 28.72
C LEU A 13 -4.17 30.55 27.87
N THR A 14 -4.01 29.93 26.70
CA THR A 14 -2.97 30.29 25.73
C THR A 14 -3.08 31.78 25.49
N ASN A 15 -2.01 32.50 25.81
CA ASN A 15 -1.91 33.94 25.56
C ASN A 15 -2.37 34.21 24.11
N ALA A 16 -3.39 35.05 23.94
CA ALA A 16 -4.02 35.28 22.64
C ALA A 16 -2.99 35.73 21.58
N THR A 17 -1.94 36.43 22.00
CA THR A 17 -0.83 36.83 21.15
C THR A 17 0.01 35.65 20.66
N GLU A 18 0.27 34.66 21.49
CA GLU A 18 1.04 33.46 21.13
C GLU A 18 0.25 32.57 20.17
N LEU A 19 -1.06 32.45 20.39
CA LEU A 19 -1.97 31.75 19.48
C LEU A 19 -1.98 32.41 18.09
N GLU A 20 -2.17 33.72 18.03
CA GLU A 20 -2.19 34.45 16.76
C GLU A 20 -0.84 34.34 16.03
N THR A 21 0.27 34.44 16.77
CA THR A 21 1.61 34.27 16.21
C THR A 21 1.77 32.87 15.59
N SER A 22 1.26 31.83 16.26
CA SER A 22 1.32 30.45 15.80
C SER A 22 0.50 30.25 14.52
N ILE A 23 -0.71 30.84 14.46
CA ILE A 23 -1.57 30.81 13.27
C ILE A 23 -0.89 31.51 12.09
N GLN A 24 -0.32 32.71 12.29
CA GLN A 24 0.37 33.43 11.21
C GLN A 24 1.60 32.68 10.70
N ASN A 25 2.33 32.01 11.58
CA ASN A 25 3.48 31.19 11.20
C ASN A 25 3.05 29.95 10.42
N ALA A 26 2.02 29.22 10.86
CA ALA A 26 1.48 28.07 10.15
C ALA A 26 0.91 28.46 8.77
N LYS A 27 0.17 29.57 8.70
CA LYS A 27 -0.34 30.14 7.44
C LYS A 27 0.81 30.46 6.48
N ARG A 28 1.85 31.15 6.95
CA ARG A 28 3.02 31.49 6.13
C ARG A 28 3.73 30.22 5.65
N ALA A 29 3.92 29.25 6.52
CA ALA A 29 4.53 27.96 6.17
C ALA A 29 3.73 27.24 5.08
N LEU A 30 2.40 27.16 5.22
CA LEU A 30 1.54 26.52 4.23
C LEU A 30 1.55 27.28 2.90
N LEU A 31 1.40 28.61 2.91
CA LEU A 31 1.46 29.42 1.69
C LEU A 31 2.80 29.29 0.95
N ASN A 32 3.91 29.18 1.69
CA ASN A 32 5.25 28.97 1.12
C ASN A 32 5.41 27.59 0.44
N LEU A 33 4.53 26.63 0.74
CA LEU A 33 4.52 25.31 0.08
C LEU A 33 3.69 25.30 -1.21
N SER A 34 2.93 26.35 -1.49
CA SER A 34 2.17 26.47 -2.74
C SER A 34 3.12 26.58 -3.94
N LYS A 35 2.69 26.02 -5.07
CA LYS A 35 3.39 26.15 -6.35
C LYS A 35 3.06 27.51 -6.98
N THR A 36 3.79 27.86 -8.04
CA THR A 36 3.68 29.17 -8.71
C THR A 36 2.31 29.47 -9.32
N ASP A 37 1.52 28.44 -9.59
CA ASP A 37 0.13 28.48 -10.10
C ASP A 37 -0.92 28.39 -8.98
N GLY A 38 -0.49 28.39 -7.70
CA GLY A 38 -1.35 28.47 -6.53
C GLY A 38 -1.84 27.13 -5.97
N HIS A 39 -1.48 25.99 -6.57
CA HIS A 39 -1.87 24.67 -6.01
C HIS A 39 -0.88 24.18 -4.95
N TRP A 40 -1.33 23.22 -4.14
CA TRP A 40 -0.47 22.43 -3.24
C TRP A 40 -0.34 21.02 -3.76
N CYS A 41 0.87 20.47 -3.71
CA CYS A 41 1.15 19.09 -4.05
C CYS A 41 1.94 18.46 -2.92
N PHE A 42 1.31 17.49 -2.26
CA PHE A 42 1.89 16.71 -1.17
C PHE A 42 1.90 15.24 -1.56
N GLU A 43 2.77 14.48 -0.90
CA GLU A 43 2.79 13.05 -1.05
C GLU A 43 1.50 12.43 -0.51
N LEU A 44 0.86 11.60 -1.34
CA LEU A 44 -0.23 10.72 -0.92
C LEU A 44 0.33 9.32 -0.78
N GLU A 45 0.89 9.03 0.40
CA GLU A 45 1.38 7.69 0.72
C GLU A 45 0.18 6.77 0.98
N ALA A 46 0.13 5.65 0.25
CA ALA A 46 -0.86 4.61 0.44
C ALA A 46 -0.26 3.47 1.27
N ASP A 47 -0.15 2.28 0.70
CA ASP A 47 0.49 1.13 1.31
C ASP A 47 1.63 0.59 0.42
N CYS A 48 2.22 -0.54 0.83
CA CYS A 48 3.31 -1.16 0.08
C CYS A 48 2.88 -1.83 -1.23
N THR A 49 1.57 -1.99 -1.47
CA THR A 49 1.05 -2.78 -2.59
C THR A 49 1.23 -2.06 -3.92
N ILE A 50 0.97 -0.75 -3.98
CA ILE A 50 1.15 0.04 -5.21
C ILE A 50 2.58 -0.03 -5.75
N PRO A 51 3.64 0.28 -4.96
CA PRO A 51 5.01 0.17 -5.47
C PRO A 51 5.44 -1.28 -5.73
N ALA A 52 4.97 -2.26 -4.95
CA ALA A 52 5.25 -3.68 -5.21
C ALA A 52 4.64 -4.15 -6.53
N GLU A 53 3.38 -3.81 -6.79
CA GLU A 53 2.68 -4.12 -8.04
C GLU A 53 3.28 -3.39 -9.22
N TYR A 54 3.78 -2.17 -9.04
CA TYR A 54 4.46 -1.45 -10.10
C TYR A 54 5.72 -2.19 -10.58
N ILE A 55 6.55 -2.68 -9.65
CA ILE A 55 7.69 -3.53 -9.99
C ILE A 55 7.25 -4.75 -10.78
N LEU A 56 6.29 -5.50 -10.23
CA LEU A 56 5.78 -6.70 -10.89
C LEU A 56 5.19 -6.37 -12.28
N MET A 57 4.36 -5.35 -12.41
CA MET A 57 3.82 -4.92 -13.71
C MET A 57 4.92 -4.68 -14.75
N ARG A 58 6.01 -3.98 -14.38
CA ARG A 58 7.13 -3.72 -15.31
C ARG A 58 7.84 -5.00 -15.73
N HIS A 59 8.10 -5.91 -14.79
CA HIS A 59 8.68 -7.21 -15.10
C HIS A 59 7.75 -8.06 -15.98
N TYR A 60 6.45 -8.08 -15.70
CA TYR A 60 5.45 -8.80 -16.50
C TYR A 60 5.39 -8.27 -17.95
N ARG A 61 5.51 -6.95 -18.12
CA ARG A 61 5.59 -6.28 -19.43
C ARG A 61 6.95 -6.44 -20.13
N ALA A 62 7.91 -7.12 -19.51
CA ALA A 62 9.28 -7.26 -19.98
C ALA A 62 9.94 -5.90 -20.30
N GLU A 63 9.62 -4.86 -19.52
CA GLU A 63 10.29 -3.57 -19.65
C GLU A 63 11.76 -3.68 -19.20
N PRO A 64 12.66 -2.83 -19.74
CA PRO A 64 14.03 -2.79 -19.25
C PRO A 64 14.08 -2.51 -17.75
N VAL A 65 14.87 -3.30 -17.02
CA VAL A 65 15.06 -3.15 -15.57
C VAL A 65 15.55 -1.74 -15.26
N ASP A 66 14.81 -1.03 -14.41
CA ASP A 66 15.24 0.26 -13.86
C ASP A 66 15.80 0.01 -12.47
N ALA A 67 17.09 -0.31 -12.44
CA ALA A 67 17.76 -0.74 -11.21
C ALA A 67 17.72 0.33 -10.11
N GLU A 68 17.72 1.62 -10.47
CA GLU A 68 17.68 2.69 -9.46
C GLU A 68 16.28 2.84 -8.87
N LEU A 69 15.24 2.72 -9.70
CA LEU A 69 13.86 2.72 -9.22
C LEU A 69 13.56 1.50 -8.36
N GLU A 70 13.96 0.31 -8.79
CA GLU A 70 13.84 -0.93 -8.02
C GLU A 70 14.59 -0.83 -6.70
N ARG A 71 15.82 -0.29 -6.69
CA ARG A 71 16.58 -0.06 -5.47
C ARG A 71 15.82 0.87 -4.50
N LYS A 72 15.24 1.97 -4.99
CA LYS A 72 14.44 2.91 -4.17
C LYS A 72 13.20 2.22 -3.58
N ILE A 73 12.45 1.48 -4.40
CA ILE A 73 11.26 0.74 -3.95
C ILE A 73 11.66 -0.35 -2.94
N ALA A 74 12.73 -1.08 -3.18
CA ALA A 74 13.19 -2.12 -2.26
C ALA A 74 13.62 -1.54 -0.91
N VAL A 75 14.28 -0.38 -0.88
CA VAL A 75 14.58 0.35 0.37
C VAL A 75 13.29 0.72 1.10
N TYR A 76 12.30 1.26 0.39
CA TYR A 76 10.99 1.59 0.96
C TYR A 76 10.31 0.35 1.55
N LEU A 77 10.18 -0.74 0.79
CA LEU A 77 9.54 -1.98 1.24
C LEU A 77 10.24 -2.57 2.47
N ARG A 78 11.58 -2.60 2.49
CA ARG A 78 12.32 -3.08 3.67
C ARG A 78 12.10 -2.21 4.91
N ARG A 79 12.04 -0.89 4.72
CA ARG A 79 11.81 0.08 5.81
C ARG A 79 10.41 -0.03 6.40
N THR A 80 9.40 -0.32 5.57
CA THR A 80 8.00 -0.37 6.00
C THR A 80 7.52 -1.75 6.43
N GLN A 81 8.42 -2.74 6.51
CA GLN A 81 8.09 -4.05 7.07
C GLN A 81 7.83 -3.90 8.58
N GLY A 82 6.63 -4.32 9.02
CA GLY A 82 6.20 -4.23 10.41
C GLY A 82 6.91 -5.24 11.32
N ALA A 83 6.84 -5.00 12.63
CA ALA A 83 7.40 -5.90 13.66
C ALA A 83 6.78 -7.31 13.61
N HIS A 84 5.55 -7.44 13.12
CA HIS A 84 4.86 -8.70 12.85
C HIS A 84 5.44 -9.48 11.65
N GLY A 85 6.49 -8.97 10.99
CA GLY A 85 7.24 -9.64 9.93
C GLY A 85 6.65 -9.48 8.52
N GLY A 86 5.47 -8.89 8.37
CA GLY A 86 4.84 -8.62 7.07
C GLY A 86 4.67 -7.12 6.81
N TRP A 87 3.65 -6.77 6.04
CA TRP A 87 3.28 -5.39 5.75
C TRP A 87 1.81 -5.09 6.06
N PRO A 88 1.51 -3.90 6.61
CA PRO A 88 0.15 -3.43 6.83
C PRO A 88 -0.41 -2.68 5.60
N LEU A 89 -1.69 -2.30 5.67
CA LEU A 89 -2.36 -1.43 4.66
C LEU A 89 -2.28 0.07 5.00
N TYR A 90 -1.73 0.42 6.15
CA TYR A 90 -1.55 1.80 6.59
C TYR A 90 -0.42 1.85 7.63
N GLN A 91 0.11 3.04 7.88
CA GLN A 91 1.21 3.23 8.82
C GLN A 91 0.87 2.67 10.21
N ASP A 92 1.79 1.88 10.77
CA ASP A 92 1.66 1.23 12.08
C ASP A 92 0.42 0.32 12.23
N GLY A 93 -0.17 -0.13 11.12
CA GLY A 93 -1.28 -1.06 11.11
C GLY A 93 -0.91 -2.51 11.38
N ASP A 94 -1.93 -3.37 11.42
CA ASP A 94 -1.78 -4.81 11.61
C ASP A 94 -1.31 -5.52 10.33
N PHE A 95 -0.82 -6.76 10.50
CA PHE A 95 -0.44 -7.63 9.38
C PHE A 95 -1.58 -7.76 8.35
N ASN A 96 -1.26 -7.50 7.09
CA ASN A 96 -2.16 -7.80 5.98
C ASN A 96 -1.54 -8.86 5.05
N ILE A 97 -2.26 -9.97 4.86
CA ILE A 97 -1.78 -11.08 4.03
C ILE A 97 -1.52 -10.67 2.57
N SER A 98 -2.45 -9.91 1.97
CA SER A 98 -2.39 -9.55 0.56
C SER A 98 -1.24 -8.58 0.31
N ALA A 99 -1.05 -7.60 1.21
CA ALA A 99 0.06 -6.67 1.14
C ALA A 99 1.40 -7.37 1.33
N SER A 100 1.48 -8.26 2.32
CA SER A 100 2.70 -9.00 2.62
C SER A 100 3.16 -9.90 1.48
N VAL A 101 2.22 -10.61 0.83
CA VAL A 101 2.51 -11.47 -0.31
C VAL A 101 3.03 -10.64 -1.50
N LYS A 102 2.38 -9.52 -1.82
CA LYS A 102 2.82 -8.62 -2.90
C LYS A 102 4.22 -8.06 -2.64
N ALA A 103 4.47 -7.54 -1.44
CA ALA A 103 5.77 -6.99 -1.06
C ALA A 103 6.89 -8.05 -1.07
N TYR A 104 6.63 -9.23 -0.51
CA TYR A 104 7.57 -10.35 -0.56
C TYR A 104 7.89 -10.76 -1.99
N PHE A 105 6.87 -10.85 -2.85
CA PHE A 105 7.08 -11.23 -4.25
C PHE A 105 7.88 -10.17 -5.02
N ALA A 106 7.57 -8.88 -4.83
CA ALA A 106 8.32 -7.80 -5.44
C ALA A 106 9.80 -7.79 -5.00
N LEU A 107 10.10 -7.95 -3.71
CA LEU A 107 11.48 -8.04 -3.22
C LEU A 107 12.21 -9.26 -3.79
N LYS A 108 11.54 -10.41 -3.89
CA LYS A 108 12.09 -11.61 -4.54
C LYS A 108 12.37 -11.36 -6.03
N MET A 109 11.50 -10.62 -6.73
CA MET A 109 11.67 -10.27 -8.14
C MET A 109 12.88 -9.35 -8.37
N ILE A 110 13.08 -8.37 -7.48
CA ILE A 110 14.23 -7.46 -7.49
C ILE A 110 15.55 -8.21 -7.21
N GLY A 111 15.48 -9.37 -6.57
CA GLY A 111 16.63 -10.24 -6.32
C GLY A 111 17.06 -10.35 -4.86
N ASP A 112 16.24 -9.93 -3.91
CA ASP A 112 16.53 -10.16 -2.48
C ASP A 112 16.59 -11.67 -2.20
N ASP A 113 17.65 -12.13 -1.53
CA ASP A 113 17.81 -13.52 -1.12
C ASP A 113 16.65 -13.93 -0.19
N ILE A 114 15.98 -15.02 -0.54
CA ILE A 114 14.88 -15.59 0.25
C ILE A 114 15.31 -15.94 1.69
N ASN A 115 16.60 -16.12 1.95
CA ASN A 115 17.14 -16.41 3.28
C ASN A 115 17.62 -15.15 4.03
N ALA A 116 17.58 -13.98 3.39
CA ALA A 116 17.87 -12.73 4.08
C ALA A 116 16.88 -12.53 5.26
N PRO A 117 17.31 -11.89 6.37
CA PRO A 117 16.51 -11.83 7.59
C PRO A 117 15.09 -11.28 7.39
N HIS A 118 14.91 -10.23 6.58
CA HIS A 118 13.59 -9.66 6.29
C HIS A 118 12.72 -10.57 5.44
N MET A 119 13.30 -11.29 4.47
CA MET A 119 12.60 -12.26 3.62
C MET A 119 12.18 -13.49 4.42
N ALA A 120 13.04 -14.02 5.29
CA ALA A 120 12.72 -15.15 6.15
C ALA A 120 11.57 -14.83 7.11
N ARG A 121 11.58 -13.65 7.74
CA ARG A 121 10.47 -13.19 8.60
C ARG A 121 9.16 -13.05 7.83
N ALA A 122 9.21 -12.44 6.65
CA ALA A 122 8.04 -12.28 5.78
C ALA A 122 7.44 -13.63 5.39
N ARG A 123 8.28 -14.58 4.93
CA ARG A 123 7.82 -15.93 4.60
C ARG A 123 7.19 -16.62 5.81
N ALA A 124 7.82 -16.55 6.99
CA ALA A 124 7.28 -17.14 8.21
C ALA A 124 5.93 -16.54 8.59
N ALA A 125 5.80 -15.21 8.56
CA ALA A 125 4.55 -14.52 8.85
C ALA A 125 3.44 -14.87 7.85
N ILE A 126 3.75 -14.88 6.55
CA ILE A 126 2.80 -15.26 5.49
C ILE A 126 2.29 -16.68 5.70
N LEU A 127 3.19 -17.64 5.97
CA LEU A 127 2.81 -19.03 6.21
C LEU A 127 1.97 -19.21 7.47
N ALA A 128 2.31 -18.50 8.55
CA ALA A 128 1.54 -18.51 9.79
C ALA A 128 0.09 -18.00 9.62
N HIS A 129 -0.16 -17.16 8.60
CA HIS A 129 -1.49 -16.63 8.26
C HIS A 129 -2.19 -17.39 7.12
N GLY A 130 -1.81 -18.65 6.89
CA GLY A 130 -2.43 -19.53 5.89
C GLY A 130 -1.87 -19.41 4.48
N GLY A 131 -0.79 -18.64 4.30
CA GLY A 131 -0.07 -18.52 3.03
C GLY A 131 -0.79 -17.68 1.98
N ALA A 132 -0.22 -17.61 0.78
CA ALA A 132 -0.77 -16.80 -0.31
C ALA A 132 -2.20 -17.20 -0.72
N ALA A 133 -2.62 -18.43 -0.41
CA ALA A 133 -3.97 -18.92 -0.65
C ALA A 133 -5.05 -18.11 0.10
N THR A 134 -4.73 -17.45 1.22
CA THR A 134 -5.70 -16.61 1.98
C THR A 134 -5.71 -15.15 1.53
N SER A 135 -4.96 -14.80 0.47
CA SER A 135 -4.97 -13.45 -0.10
C SER A 135 -6.26 -13.14 -0.87
N ASN A 136 -6.54 -11.85 -1.04
CA ASN A 136 -7.70 -11.35 -1.77
C ASN A 136 -7.63 -11.66 -3.28
N VAL A 137 -8.73 -11.37 -3.99
CA VAL A 137 -8.86 -11.64 -5.43
C VAL A 137 -7.78 -10.95 -6.28
N PHE A 138 -7.38 -9.74 -5.93
CA PHE A 138 -6.36 -9.00 -6.69
C PHE A 138 -4.97 -9.64 -6.57
N THR A 139 -4.56 -10.02 -5.36
CA THR A 139 -3.30 -10.75 -5.17
C THR A 139 -3.33 -12.11 -5.86
N ARG A 140 -4.46 -12.83 -5.81
CA ARG A 140 -4.57 -14.12 -6.52
C ARG A 140 -4.50 -13.93 -8.04
N ALA A 141 -5.14 -12.91 -8.59
CA ALA A 141 -5.04 -12.58 -10.01
C ALA A 141 -3.60 -12.25 -10.42
N LEU A 142 -2.89 -11.47 -9.61
CA LEU A 142 -1.47 -11.18 -9.79
C LEU A 142 -0.62 -12.46 -9.79
N LEU A 143 -0.81 -13.34 -8.82
CA LEU A 143 -0.09 -14.63 -8.77
C LEU A 143 -0.42 -15.51 -9.98
N ALA A 144 -1.66 -15.49 -10.46
CA ALA A 144 -2.07 -16.23 -11.66
C ALA A 144 -1.43 -15.67 -12.94
N LEU A 145 -1.27 -14.35 -13.06
CA LEU A 145 -0.53 -13.72 -14.17
C LEU A 145 0.90 -14.25 -14.26
N TYR A 146 1.53 -14.51 -13.12
CA TYR A 146 2.89 -15.09 -13.05
C TYR A 146 2.93 -16.61 -13.10
N GLY A 147 1.79 -17.29 -13.18
CA GLY A 147 1.73 -18.76 -13.18
C GLY A 147 2.01 -19.43 -11.83
N GLU A 148 2.11 -18.66 -10.74
CA GLU A 148 2.33 -19.18 -9.38
C GLU A 148 1.09 -19.96 -8.86
N ILE A 149 -0.09 -19.63 -9.38
CA ILE A 149 -1.33 -20.38 -9.17
C ILE A 149 -2.09 -20.51 -10.50
N PRO A 150 -2.95 -21.54 -10.66
CA PRO A 150 -3.81 -21.61 -11.84
C PRO A 150 -4.94 -20.58 -11.77
N TRP A 151 -5.39 -20.07 -12.93
CA TRP A 151 -6.51 -19.12 -13.04
C TRP A 151 -7.81 -19.59 -12.39
N ARG A 152 -8.05 -20.90 -12.27
CA ARG A 152 -9.19 -21.48 -11.52
C ARG A 152 -9.19 -21.12 -10.03
N GLY A 153 -8.07 -20.63 -9.49
CA GLY A 153 -7.96 -20.12 -8.12
C GLY A 153 -8.44 -18.67 -7.94
N VAL A 154 -8.79 -17.99 -9.03
CA VAL A 154 -9.29 -16.61 -9.05
C VAL A 154 -10.80 -16.64 -9.34
N PRO A 155 -11.64 -15.92 -8.58
CA PRO A 155 -13.04 -15.73 -8.91
C PRO A 155 -13.23 -15.23 -10.36
N VAL A 156 -14.14 -15.86 -11.10
CA VAL A 156 -14.41 -15.52 -12.50
C VAL A 156 -15.10 -14.15 -12.57
N MET A 157 -14.57 -13.26 -13.42
CA MET A 157 -15.23 -12.02 -13.83
C MET A 157 -15.59 -12.12 -15.31
N PRO A 158 -16.80 -12.59 -15.65
CA PRO A 158 -17.19 -12.82 -17.04
C PRO A 158 -17.33 -11.49 -17.79
N VAL A 159 -16.73 -11.41 -18.99
CA VAL A 159 -16.78 -10.20 -19.84
C VAL A 159 -18.21 -9.91 -20.32
N GLU A 160 -19.08 -10.92 -20.33
CA GLU A 160 -20.49 -10.84 -20.66
C GLU A 160 -21.28 -9.89 -19.73
N ILE A 161 -20.72 -9.54 -18.55
CA ILE A 161 -21.28 -8.50 -17.67
C ILE A 161 -21.43 -7.16 -18.42
N MET A 162 -20.57 -6.88 -19.40
CA MET A 162 -20.67 -5.69 -20.27
C MET A 162 -21.96 -5.65 -21.10
N LEU A 163 -22.63 -6.80 -21.31
CA LEU A 163 -23.84 -6.93 -22.11
C LEU A 163 -25.13 -6.90 -21.26
N LEU A 164 -25.01 -6.82 -19.94
CA LEU A 164 -26.17 -6.78 -19.07
C LEU A 164 -26.98 -5.49 -19.32
N PRO A 165 -28.31 -5.55 -19.25
CA PRO A 165 -29.13 -4.35 -19.35
C PRO A 165 -28.93 -3.47 -18.12
N LYS A 166 -29.09 -2.14 -18.26
CA LYS A 166 -28.92 -1.17 -17.16
C LYS A 166 -29.77 -1.46 -15.91
N TRP A 167 -30.92 -2.11 -16.09
CA TRP A 167 -31.79 -2.47 -14.97
C TRP A 167 -31.20 -3.60 -14.10
N PHE A 168 -30.26 -4.38 -14.61
CA PHE A 168 -29.71 -5.55 -13.92
C PHE A 168 -29.04 -5.17 -12.59
N PRO A 169 -29.15 -5.97 -11.51
CA PRO A 169 -28.75 -5.55 -10.15
C PRO A 169 -27.30 -5.09 -10.00
N PHE A 170 -26.36 -5.66 -10.75
CA PHE A 170 -24.93 -5.32 -10.74
C PHE A 170 -24.40 -4.86 -12.10
N HIS A 171 -25.24 -4.15 -12.86
CA HIS A 171 -24.76 -3.44 -14.04
C HIS A 171 -23.59 -2.51 -13.68
N LEU A 172 -22.62 -2.32 -14.58
CA LEU A 172 -21.38 -1.57 -14.32
C LEU A 172 -21.63 -0.14 -13.85
N ASP A 173 -22.65 0.56 -14.39
CA ASP A 173 -23.10 1.88 -13.92
C ASP A 173 -23.52 1.92 -12.42
N LYS A 174 -23.64 0.77 -11.74
CA LYS A 174 -24.03 0.65 -10.32
C LYS A 174 -22.88 0.20 -9.42
N VAL A 175 -21.70 -0.06 -9.99
CA VAL A 175 -20.50 -0.48 -9.25
C VAL A 175 -19.54 0.71 -9.19
N SER A 176 -19.06 1.04 -7.99
CA SER A 176 -18.15 2.17 -7.73
C SER A 176 -16.70 1.73 -7.58
#